data_AF-A0A364VCF3-F1
#
_entry.id   AF-A0A364VCF3-F1
#
_cell.length_a   1.000
_cell.length_b   1.000
_cell.length_c   1.000
_cell.angle_alpha   90.00
_cell.angle_beta   90.00
_cell.angle_gamma   90.00
#
_symmetry.space_group_name_H-M   'P 1'
#
loop_
_entity.id
_entity.type
_entity.pdbx_description
1 polymer ?
#
loop_
_entity_poly.entity_id
_entity_poly.type
_entity_poly.pdbx_seq_one_letter_code
_entity_poly.pdbx_strand_id
1 'polypeptide(L)'
;MAEVEKKKRARKRPQCGTVAGYRQHSKRGENTCKACKAARAEYMREHRAGEKRQRPEPRAKKQKAQEELGEQVVARLVGEEQEAQRGGEYPAFLRRHGRELWDEVTGSYDLDPAGLAVLTEACRMRDRLERFAAALSAQSTLWFELGEPEELESGEVQMSVVVNNMVGEARQMQAAVATALGKIGVLKPGREKAAAANPLDEIARKRRERLASGG
;
A
#
# COMPACT_ATOMS: atom_id res chain seq x y z
N MET A 1 22.01 26.10 -12.16
CA MET A 1 21.60 27.15 -11.22
C MET A 1 20.18 26.81 -10.77
N ALA A 2 20.05 26.11 -9.64
CA ALA A 2 18.76 25.57 -9.19
C ALA A 2 18.03 26.62 -8.34
N GLU A 3 16.75 26.81 -8.66
CA GLU A 3 15.86 27.82 -8.10
C GLU A 3 15.47 27.44 -6.66
N VAL A 4 15.86 28.28 -5.69
CA VAL A 4 15.60 28.06 -4.26
C VAL A 4 14.10 28.25 -3.97
N GLU A 5 13.41 27.15 -3.70
CA GLU A 5 11.99 27.12 -3.36
C GLU A 5 11.75 27.85 -2.01
N LYS A 6 11.03 28.98 -2.06
CA LYS A 6 10.85 29.87 -0.90
C LYS A 6 9.98 29.21 0.19
N LYS A 7 10.61 28.79 1.29
CA LYS A 7 9.97 28.32 2.54
C LYS A 7 8.81 29.25 2.96
N LYS A 8 7.58 28.72 3.08
CA LYS A 8 6.41 29.47 3.56
C LYS A 8 6.66 29.93 5.00
N ARG A 9 6.89 31.23 5.19
CA ARG A 9 7.13 31.83 6.51
C ARG A 9 5.94 31.57 7.44
N ALA A 10 6.23 31.29 8.71
CA ALA A 10 5.21 31.18 9.74
C ALA A 10 4.34 32.44 9.73
N ARG A 11 3.03 32.27 9.55
CA ARG A 11 2.10 33.41 9.55
C ARG A 11 2.10 34.01 10.95
N LYS A 12 2.53 35.27 11.07
CA LYS A 12 2.36 36.05 12.31
C LYS A 12 0.86 36.17 12.57
N ARG A 13 0.34 35.36 13.49
CA ARG A 13 -1.06 35.46 13.91
C ARG A 13 -1.20 36.72 14.77
N PRO A 14 -2.22 37.56 14.55
CA PRO A 14 -2.46 38.71 15.42
C PRO A 14 -2.71 38.21 16.86
N GLN A 15 -1.97 38.76 17.82
CA GLN A 15 -2.08 38.37 19.24
C GLN A 15 -3.41 38.81 19.87
N CYS A 16 -4.02 39.86 19.32
CA CYS A 16 -5.29 40.43 19.77
C CYS A 16 -6.30 40.51 18.61
N GLY A 17 -7.59 40.65 18.94
CA GLY A 17 -8.67 40.71 17.94
C GLY A 17 -9.18 39.36 17.44
N THR A 18 -8.79 38.25 18.07
CA THR A 18 -9.28 36.91 17.73
C THR A 18 -9.80 36.18 18.98
N VAL A 19 -10.59 35.12 18.78
CA VAL A 19 -11.04 34.25 19.89
C VAL A 19 -9.85 33.59 20.61
N ALA A 20 -8.77 33.29 19.88
CA ALA A 20 -7.53 32.78 20.46
C ALA A 20 -6.87 33.84 21.37
N GLY A 21 -6.80 35.10 20.93
CA GLY A 21 -6.30 36.22 21.74
C GLY A 21 -7.13 36.45 23.01
N TYR A 22 -8.46 36.32 22.92
CA TYR A 22 -9.34 36.35 24.09
C TYR A 22 -8.97 35.26 25.12
N ARG A 23 -8.80 34.01 24.68
CA ARG A 23 -8.42 32.88 25.56
C ARG A 23 -7.06 33.11 26.21
N GLN A 24 -6.13 33.71 25.47
CA GLN A 24 -4.80 34.02 25.97
C GLN A 24 -4.82 35.06 27.09
N HIS A 25 -5.57 36.15 26.95
CA HIS A 25 -5.76 37.11 28.05
C HIS A 25 -6.39 36.45 29.28
N SER A 26 -7.42 35.62 29.08
CA SER A 26 -8.07 34.88 30.17
C SER A 26 -7.11 33.94 30.89
N LYS A 27 -6.23 33.24 30.16
CA LYS A 27 -5.24 32.33 30.74
C LYS A 27 -4.15 33.07 31.53
N ARG A 28 -3.81 34.29 31.09
CA ARG A 28 -2.81 35.15 31.75
C ARG A 28 -3.37 35.99 32.89
N GLY A 29 -4.69 36.02 33.09
CA GLY A 29 -5.33 36.86 34.11
C GLY A 29 -5.32 38.36 33.77
N GLU A 30 -5.07 38.73 32.52
CA GLU A 30 -5.01 40.12 32.08
C GLU A 30 -6.39 40.67 31.66
N ASN A 31 -6.56 41.99 31.79
CA ASN A 31 -7.73 42.68 31.26
C ASN A 31 -7.82 42.50 29.73
N THR A 32 -8.84 41.76 29.28
CA THR A 32 -9.03 41.47 27.86
C THR A 32 -9.38 42.73 27.07
N CYS A 33 -8.64 43.00 25.98
CA CYS A 33 -8.85 44.18 25.15
C CYS A 33 -10.21 44.18 24.42
N LYS A 34 -10.67 45.37 23.98
CA LYS A 34 -11.98 45.55 23.31
C LYS A 34 -12.11 44.70 22.04
N ALA A 35 -11.05 44.61 21.24
CA ALA A 35 -11.03 43.83 20.00
C ALA A 35 -11.24 42.32 20.25
N CYS A 36 -10.56 41.75 21.26
CA CYS A 36 -10.75 40.34 21.64
C CYS A 36 -12.16 40.06 22.19
N LYS A 37 -12.75 41.00 22.93
CA LYS A 37 -14.13 40.90 23.43
C LYS A 37 -15.14 40.91 22.28
N ALA A 38 -14.98 41.79 21.30
CA ALA A 38 -15.83 41.86 20.11
C ALA A 38 -15.76 40.57 19.28
N ALA A 39 -14.55 40.05 19.04
CA ALA A 39 -14.35 38.79 18.31
C ALA A 39 -15.00 37.58 19.01
N ARG A 40 -14.94 37.52 20.35
CA ARG A 40 -15.65 36.47 21.12
C ARG A 40 -17.16 36.64 21.00
N ALA A 41 -17.68 37.86 21.08
CA ALA A 41 -19.12 38.11 20.97
C ALA A 41 -19.66 37.69 19.59
N GLU A 42 -18.94 38.02 18.52
CA GLU A 42 -19.25 37.60 17.15
C GLU A 42 -19.23 36.08 17.00
N TYR A 43 -18.15 35.42 17.43
CA TYR A 43 -18.08 33.95 17.45
C TYR A 43 -19.22 33.30 18.22
N MET A 44 -19.64 33.86 19.36
CA MET A 44 -20.76 33.33 20.13
C MET A 44 -22.12 33.58 19.46
N ARG A 45 -22.28 34.69 18.71
CA ARG A 45 -23.47 34.92 17.88
C ARG A 45 -23.53 33.91 16.74
N GLU A 46 -22.43 33.70 16.03
CA GLU A 46 -22.34 32.67 14.99
C GLU A 46 -22.57 31.26 15.54
N HIS A 47 -22.02 30.94 16.71
CA HIS A 47 -22.22 29.62 17.32
C HIS A 47 -23.66 29.41 17.81
N ARG A 48 -24.39 30.49 18.14
CA ARG A 48 -25.82 30.43 18.49
C ARG A 48 -26.72 30.41 17.25
N ALA A 49 -26.32 31.11 16.19
CA ALA A 49 -27.06 31.20 14.93
C ALA A 49 -26.80 30.01 13.99
N GLY A 50 -25.64 29.37 14.10
CA GLY A 50 -25.18 28.29 13.24
C GLY A 50 -25.67 26.92 13.73
N GLU A 51 -26.30 26.21 12.81
CA GLU A 51 -26.64 24.79 12.87
C GLU A 51 -25.61 23.95 13.63
N LYS A 52 -26.13 22.97 14.38
CA LYS A 52 -25.37 21.95 15.09
C LYS A 52 -24.27 21.40 14.18
N ARG A 53 -23.05 21.93 14.27
CA ARG A 53 -21.87 21.34 13.64
C ARG A 53 -21.89 19.88 14.05
N GLN A 54 -22.02 18.98 13.07
CA GLN A 54 -22.12 17.55 13.36
C GLN A 54 -20.95 17.20 14.26
N ARG A 55 -21.30 16.81 15.49
CA ARG A 55 -20.29 16.51 16.50
C ARG A 55 -19.47 15.35 15.92
N PRO A 56 -18.15 15.53 15.70
CA PRO A 56 -17.34 14.44 15.21
C PRO A 56 -17.56 13.24 16.12
N GLU A 57 -17.70 12.06 15.53
CA GLU A 57 -18.06 10.87 16.28
C GLU A 57 -17.14 10.70 17.50
N PRO A 58 -17.68 10.26 18.65
CA PRO A 58 -16.86 10.01 19.83
C PRO A 58 -15.70 9.07 19.48
N ARG A 59 -14.49 9.39 19.93
CA ARG A 59 -13.29 8.57 19.69
C ARG A 59 -13.49 7.10 20.06
N ALA A 60 -14.27 6.84 21.12
CA ALA A 60 -14.66 5.50 21.55
C ALA A 60 -15.46 4.72 20.50
N LYS A 61 -16.38 5.38 19.77
CA LYS A 61 -17.15 4.76 18.68
C LYS A 61 -16.25 4.39 17.50
N LYS A 62 -15.31 5.26 17.16
CA LYS A 62 -14.31 5.00 16.11
C LYS A 62 -13.37 3.86 16.49
N GLN A 63 -12.92 3.79 17.75
CA GLN A 63 -12.10 2.68 18.26
C GLN A 63 -12.85 1.35 18.21
N LYS A 64 -14.08 1.31 18.71
CA LYS A 64 -14.91 0.11 18.67
C LYS A 64 -15.15 -0.40 17.24
N ALA A 65 -15.42 0.51 16.30
CA ALA A 65 -15.56 0.15 14.89
C ALA A 65 -14.24 -0.40 14.28
N GLN A 66 -13.08 0.12 14.71
CA GLN A 66 -11.78 -0.42 14.28
C GLN A 66 -11.50 -1.79 14.90
N GLU A 67 -11.86 -2.02 16.16
CA GLU A 67 -11.75 -3.32 16.85
C GLU A 67 -12.65 -4.37 16.19
N GLU A 68 -13.93 -4.05 15.95
CA GLU A 68 -14.87 -4.94 15.25
C GLU A 68 -14.41 -5.28 13.83
N LEU A 69 -13.83 -4.32 13.10
CA LEU A 69 -13.24 -4.57 11.79
C LEU A 69 -12.01 -5.48 11.91
N GLY A 70 -11.16 -5.27 12.92
CA GLY A 70 -10.02 -6.12 13.21
C GLY A 70 -10.44 -7.56 13.50
N GLU A 71 -11.47 -7.75 14.32
CA GLU A 71 -12.04 -9.07 14.64
C GLU A 71 -12.60 -9.77 13.40
N GLN A 72 -13.31 -9.05 12.52
CA GLN A 72 -13.80 -9.62 11.26
C GLN A 72 -12.67 -10.06 10.33
N VAL A 73 -11.60 -9.26 10.24
CA VAL A 73 -10.41 -9.62 9.46
C VAL A 73 -9.73 -10.85 10.05
N VAL A 74 -9.56 -10.92 11.37
CA VAL A 74 -8.98 -12.08 12.05
C VAL A 74 -9.84 -13.32 11.82
N ALA A 75 -11.15 -13.25 12.00
CA ALA A 75 -12.06 -14.37 11.79
C ALA A 75 -12.00 -14.90 10.34
N ARG A 76 -11.95 -14.00 9.35
CA ARG A 76 -11.77 -14.38 7.95
C ARG A 76 -10.43 -15.08 7.72
N LEU A 77 -9.34 -14.55 8.26
CA LEU A 77 -8.01 -15.17 8.12
C LEU A 77 -7.95 -16.54 8.79
N VAL A 78 -8.56 -16.70 9.96
CA VAL A 78 -8.65 -17.99 10.68
C VAL A 78 -9.51 -18.99 9.90
N GLY A 79 -10.61 -18.56 9.29
CA GLY A 79 -11.43 -19.41 8.41
C GLY A 79 -10.65 -19.90 7.19
N GLU A 80 -9.92 -19.00 6.52
CA GLU A 80 -9.03 -19.33 5.39
C GLU A 80 -7.89 -20.30 5.81
N GLU A 81 -7.39 -20.19 7.05
CA GLU A 81 -6.37 -21.09 7.61
C GLU A 81 -6.93 -22.47 8.00
N GLN A 82 -8.16 -22.54 8.51
CA GLN A 82 -8.83 -23.80 8.86
C GLN A 82 -9.22 -24.62 7.62
N GLU A 83 -9.61 -23.98 6.52
CA GLU A 83 -9.83 -24.67 5.24
C GLU A 83 -8.51 -25.21 4.67
N ALA A 84 -7.41 -24.47 4.78
CA ALA A 84 -6.10 -24.90 4.31
C ALA A 84 -5.53 -26.11 5.09
N GLN A 85 -5.93 -26.31 6.35
CA GLN A 85 -5.49 -27.46 7.17
C GLN A 85 -6.34 -28.73 6.98
N ARG A 86 -7.55 -28.64 6.40
CA ARG A 86 -8.44 -29.79 6.22
C ARG A 86 -8.15 -30.64 4.98
N GLY A 87 -7.41 -30.11 4.01
CA GLY A 87 -7.06 -30.83 2.77
C GLY A 87 -5.58 -31.20 2.75
N GLY A 88 -5.26 -32.49 2.88
CA GLY A 88 -3.89 -33.02 2.76
C GLY A 88 -3.26 -32.92 1.36
N GLU A 89 -3.85 -32.14 0.47
CA GLU A 89 -3.43 -31.94 -0.92
C GLU A 89 -2.32 -30.87 -1.04
N TYR A 90 -2.23 -29.97 -0.05
CA TYR A 90 -1.28 -28.87 -0.05
C TYR A 90 -0.36 -28.89 1.18
N PRO A 91 0.89 -28.39 1.03
CA PRO A 91 1.72 -28.08 2.19
C PRO A 91 1.04 -27.11 3.16
N ALA A 92 1.31 -27.31 4.45
CA ALA A 92 0.70 -26.49 5.50
C ALA A 92 1.00 -24.99 5.31
N PHE A 93 -0.04 -24.18 5.57
CA PHE A 93 -0.02 -22.72 5.58
C PHE A 93 0.15 -22.03 4.23
N LEU A 94 -0.12 -22.73 3.12
CA LEU A 94 -0.27 -22.05 1.82
C LEU A 94 -1.62 -21.35 1.74
N ARG A 95 -1.62 -20.09 1.29
CA ARG A 95 -2.82 -19.32 0.95
C ARG A 95 -3.11 -19.44 -0.54
N ARG A 96 -4.12 -18.71 -1.02
CA ARG A 96 -4.61 -18.79 -2.41
C ARG A 96 -3.49 -18.75 -3.46
N HIS A 97 -2.63 -17.73 -3.43
CA HIS A 97 -1.61 -17.57 -4.47
C HIS A 97 -0.45 -18.57 -4.35
N GLY A 98 -0.10 -18.98 -3.14
CA GLY A 98 0.83 -20.08 -2.91
C GLY A 98 0.30 -21.40 -3.45
N ARG A 99 -1.01 -21.68 -3.28
CA ARG A 99 -1.68 -22.86 -3.84
C ARG A 99 -1.76 -22.83 -5.36
N GLU A 100 -2.13 -21.69 -5.95
CA GLU A 100 -2.12 -21.50 -7.40
C GLU A 100 -0.73 -21.81 -8.00
N LEU A 101 0.34 -21.28 -7.39
CA LEU A 101 1.71 -21.58 -7.82
C LEU A 101 2.07 -23.05 -7.64
N TRP A 102 1.62 -23.66 -6.54
CA TRP A 102 1.84 -25.10 -6.28
C TRP A 102 1.22 -25.93 -7.41
N ASP A 103 -0.07 -25.74 -7.68
CA ASP A 103 -0.82 -26.48 -8.69
C ASP A 103 -0.22 -26.31 -10.10
N GLU A 104 0.18 -25.09 -10.46
CA GLU A 104 0.80 -24.81 -11.75
C GLU A 104 2.11 -25.60 -11.93
N VAL A 105 2.95 -25.62 -10.89
CA VAL A 105 4.26 -26.27 -10.95
C VAL A 105 4.13 -27.78 -10.86
N THR A 106 3.39 -28.32 -9.89
CA THR A 106 3.23 -29.77 -9.73
C THR A 106 2.37 -30.38 -10.85
N GLY A 107 1.51 -29.60 -11.50
CA GLY A 107 0.77 -30.03 -12.69
C GLY A 107 1.62 -30.05 -13.96
N SER A 108 2.72 -29.28 -14.02
CA SER A 108 3.54 -29.11 -15.22
C SER A 108 4.92 -29.79 -15.15
N TYR A 109 5.41 -30.09 -13.95
CA TYR A 109 6.75 -30.62 -13.69
C TYR A 109 6.69 -31.73 -12.65
N ASP A 110 7.42 -32.82 -12.92
CA ASP A 110 7.68 -33.85 -11.92
C ASP A 110 8.92 -33.43 -11.11
N LEU A 111 8.74 -33.26 -9.80
CA LEU A 111 9.79 -32.77 -8.89
C LEU A 111 10.17 -33.87 -7.90
N ASP A 112 11.47 -33.99 -7.66
CA ASP A 112 11.97 -34.85 -6.59
C ASP A 112 11.62 -34.26 -5.20
N PRO A 113 11.79 -35.03 -4.11
CA PRO A 113 11.46 -34.54 -2.77
C PRO A 113 12.20 -33.26 -2.37
N ALA A 114 13.43 -33.06 -2.85
CA ALA A 114 14.18 -31.83 -2.63
C ALA A 114 13.56 -30.64 -3.39
N GLY A 115 13.14 -30.85 -4.64
CA GLY A 115 12.41 -29.87 -5.45
C GLY A 115 11.08 -29.47 -4.83
N LEU A 116 10.30 -30.42 -4.29
CA LEU A 116 9.04 -30.16 -3.59
C LEU A 116 9.25 -29.30 -2.32
N ALA A 117 10.34 -29.52 -1.59
CA ALA A 117 10.68 -28.69 -0.43
C ALA A 117 11.00 -27.24 -0.83
N VAL A 118 11.76 -27.05 -1.91
CA VAL A 118 12.07 -25.71 -2.44
C VAL A 118 10.81 -25.03 -2.99
N LEU A 119 9.94 -25.76 -3.69
CA LEU A 119 8.66 -25.25 -4.17
C LEU A 119 7.77 -24.79 -3.01
N THR A 120 7.71 -25.57 -1.92
CA THR A 120 6.94 -25.20 -0.72
C THR A 120 7.36 -23.83 -0.19
N GLU A 121 8.67 -23.56 -0.11
CA GLU A 121 9.17 -22.26 0.33
C GLU A 121 8.89 -21.15 -0.70
N ALA A 122 8.98 -21.45 -2.00
CA ALA A 122 8.59 -20.51 -3.05
C ALA A 122 7.11 -20.09 -2.95
N CYS A 123 6.21 -21.05 -2.71
CA CYS A 123 4.78 -20.80 -2.51
C CYS A 123 4.54 -19.93 -1.26
N ARG A 124 5.23 -20.20 -0.14
CA ARG A 124 5.15 -19.36 1.07
C ARG A 124 5.66 -17.94 0.83
N MET A 125 6.73 -17.78 0.05
CA MET A 125 7.22 -16.45 -0.34
C MET A 125 6.24 -15.72 -1.25
N ARG A 126 5.56 -16.43 -2.16
CA ARG A 126 4.49 -15.86 -2.99
C ARG A 126 3.34 -15.32 -2.15
N ASP A 127 2.91 -16.04 -1.11
CA ASP A 127 1.87 -15.56 -0.21
C ASP A 127 2.28 -14.31 0.58
N ARG A 128 3.56 -14.20 0.97
CA ARG A 128 4.09 -12.98 1.63
C ARG A 128 4.12 -11.79 0.67
N LEU A 129 4.50 -12.00 -0.58
CA LEU A 129 4.49 -10.96 -1.62
C LEU A 129 3.09 -10.38 -1.83
N GLU A 130 2.04 -11.19 -1.74
CA GLU A 130 0.67 -10.67 -1.83
C GLU A 130 0.33 -9.74 -0.65
N ARG A 131 0.78 -10.05 0.56
CA ARG A 131 0.61 -9.15 1.71
C ARG A 131 1.35 -7.84 1.51
N PHE A 132 2.55 -7.87 0.95
CA PHE A 132 3.28 -6.63 0.61
C PHE A 132 2.56 -5.83 -0.48
N ALA A 133 2.04 -6.49 -1.53
CA ALA A 133 1.26 -5.81 -2.56
C ALA A 133 0.02 -5.13 -1.96
N ALA A 134 -0.72 -5.84 -1.10
CA ALA A 134 -1.85 -5.28 -0.38
C ALA A 134 -1.46 -4.08 0.49
N ALA A 135 -0.39 -4.20 1.28
CA ALA A 135 0.08 -3.12 2.16
C ALA A 135 0.58 -1.89 1.38
N LEU A 136 1.26 -2.10 0.24
CA LEU A 136 1.72 -1.02 -0.65
C LEU A 136 0.55 -0.36 -1.40
N SER A 137 -0.54 -1.09 -1.65
CA SER A 137 -1.74 -0.55 -2.30
C SER A 137 -2.65 0.25 -1.36
N ALA A 138 -2.52 0.05 -0.05
CA ALA A 138 -3.31 0.77 0.94
C ALA A 138 -2.83 2.23 1.04
N GLN A 139 -3.69 3.18 0.65
CA GLN A 139 -3.43 4.63 0.68
C GLN A 139 -3.16 5.21 2.09
N SER A 140 -3.26 4.40 3.14
CA SER A 140 -3.09 4.81 4.54
C SER A 140 -1.69 4.59 5.10
N THR A 141 -0.82 3.84 4.40
CA THR A 141 0.51 3.51 4.91
C THR A 141 1.51 4.54 4.38
N LEU A 142 1.88 5.52 5.21
CA LEU A 142 3.05 6.35 4.94
C LEU A 142 4.28 5.42 4.91
N TRP A 143 4.86 5.30 3.72
CA TRP A 143 6.00 4.43 3.40
C TRP A 143 7.34 5.09 3.80
N PHE A 144 7.25 6.22 4.48
CA PHE A 144 8.34 6.88 5.16
C PHE A 144 7.80 7.59 6.41
N GLU A 145 8.60 7.64 7.45
CA GLU A 145 8.39 8.46 8.63
C GLU A 145 9.32 9.67 8.54
N LEU A 146 8.78 10.85 8.87
CA LEU A 146 9.59 12.05 9.04
C LEU A 146 9.98 12.10 10.52
N GLY A 147 11.26 11.95 10.82
CA GLY A 147 11.79 12.11 12.16
C GLY A 147 11.71 13.55 12.64
N GLU A 148 11.99 13.75 13.92
CA GLU A 148 11.97 15.08 14.52
C GLU A 148 13.04 15.98 13.85
N PRO A 149 12.72 17.25 13.57
CA PRO A 149 13.67 18.18 12.99
C PRO A 149 14.77 18.51 14.02
N GLU A 150 16.02 18.21 13.69
CA GLU A 150 17.20 18.61 14.46
C GLU A 150 17.79 19.90 13.88
N GLU A 151 17.98 20.91 14.72
CA GLU A 151 18.71 22.13 14.36
C GLU A 151 20.21 21.92 14.60
N LEU A 152 20.99 21.90 13.51
CA LEU A 152 22.45 21.85 13.55
C LEU A 152 23.00 23.21 14.01
N GLU A 153 24.22 23.24 14.57
CA GLU A 153 24.89 24.47 15.03
C GLU A 153 25.07 25.52 13.91
N SER A 154 25.03 25.09 12.64
CA SER A 154 25.04 25.96 11.45
C SER A 154 23.73 26.72 11.22
N GLY A 155 22.67 26.44 12.00
CA GLY A 155 21.31 26.93 11.78
C GLY A 155 20.55 26.18 10.68
N GLU A 156 21.11 25.09 10.16
CA GLU A 156 20.44 24.19 9.22
C GLU A 156 19.52 23.22 9.99
N VAL A 157 18.29 23.06 9.51
CA VAL A 157 17.36 22.06 10.07
C VAL A 157 17.52 20.78 9.27
N GLN A 158 18.11 19.77 9.90
CA GLN A 158 18.18 18.42 9.36
C GLN A 158 16.90 17.66 9.77
N MET A 159 16.18 17.14 8.79
CA MET A 159 15.01 16.30 9.03
C MET A 159 15.36 14.90 8.56
N SER A 160 15.36 13.91 9.47
CA SER A 160 15.60 12.53 9.09
C SER A 160 14.36 11.99 8.37
N VAL A 161 14.54 11.45 7.17
CA VAL A 161 13.49 10.72 6.46
C VAL A 161 13.81 9.25 6.59
N VAL A 162 13.01 8.54 7.39
CA VAL A 162 13.13 7.09 7.56
C VAL A 162 12.21 6.43 6.55
N VAL A 163 12.74 5.95 5.43
CA VAL A 163 11.95 5.21 4.45
C VAL A 163 11.72 3.79 4.97
N ASN A 164 10.47 3.36 5.06
CA ASN A 164 10.14 1.99 5.43
C ASN A 164 10.73 1.04 4.38
N ASN A 165 11.54 0.07 4.82
CA ASN A 165 12.25 -0.86 3.94
C ASN A 165 11.32 -1.87 3.22
N MET A 166 10.00 -1.71 3.31
CA MET A 166 9.01 -2.62 2.74
C MET A 166 9.19 -2.83 1.22
N VAL A 167 9.54 -1.78 0.48
CA VAL A 167 9.80 -1.90 -0.98
C VAL A 167 11.07 -2.70 -1.24
N GLY A 168 12.11 -2.49 -0.42
CA GLY A 168 13.36 -3.25 -0.48
C GLY A 168 13.13 -4.73 -0.17
N GLU A 169 12.38 -5.02 0.89
CA GLU A 169 12.00 -6.37 1.30
C GLU A 169 11.13 -7.06 0.24
N ALA A 170 10.16 -6.37 -0.35
CA ALA A 170 9.35 -6.91 -1.43
C ALA A 170 10.21 -7.30 -2.64
N ARG A 171 11.17 -6.45 -3.05
CA ARG A 171 12.12 -6.77 -4.13
C ARG A 171 13.02 -7.95 -3.80
N GLN A 172 13.53 -8.01 -2.56
CA GLN A 172 14.35 -9.14 -2.11
C GLN A 172 13.56 -10.45 -2.13
N MET A 173 12.30 -10.44 -1.69
CA MET A 173 11.43 -11.62 -1.77
C MET A 173 11.10 -12.00 -3.23
N GLN A 174 10.88 -11.03 -4.12
CA GLN A 174 10.70 -11.30 -5.56
C GLN A 174 11.93 -12.01 -6.14
N ALA A 175 13.13 -11.54 -5.84
CA ALA A 175 14.38 -12.15 -6.28
C ALA A 175 14.58 -13.56 -5.69
N ALA A 176 14.20 -13.76 -4.42
CA ALA A 176 14.28 -15.06 -3.76
C ALA A 176 13.34 -16.09 -4.39
N VAL A 177 12.10 -15.71 -4.74
CA VAL A 177 11.16 -16.57 -5.46
C VAL A 177 11.72 -16.96 -6.83
N ALA A 178 12.20 -16.00 -7.61
CA ALA A 178 12.79 -16.28 -8.93
C ALA A 178 13.98 -17.23 -8.82
N THR A 179 14.84 -17.03 -7.81
CA THR A 179 15.99 -17.90 -7.57
C THR A 179 15.56 -19.32 -7.15
N ALA A 180 14.55 -19.46 -6.29
CA ALA A 180 14.02 -20.76 -5.87
C ALA A 180 13.45 -21.53 -7.07
N LEU A 181 12.61 -20.88 -7.89
CA LEU A 181 12.03 -21.48 -9.10
C LEU A 181 13.10 -21.82 -10.16
N GLY A 182 14.15 -21.00 -10.26
CA GLY A 182 15.29 -21.28 -11.12
C GLY A 182 16.08 -22.51 -10.67
N LYS A 183 16.30 -22.69 -9.36
CA LYS A 183 17.00 -23.85 -8.79
C LYS A 183 16.29 -25.17 -9.04
N ILE A 184 14.96 -25.18 -9.09
CA ILE A 184 14.15 -26.37 -9.43
C ILE A 184 13.89 -26.52 -10.94
N GLY A 185 14.48 -25.66 -11.78
CA GLY A 185 14.41 -25.79 -13.24
C GLY A 185 13.05 -25.40 -13.87
N VAL A 186 12.20 -24.68 -13.14
CA VAL A 186 10.82 -24.36 -13.56
C VAL A 186 10.75 -23.11 -14.45
N LEU A 187 11.76 -22.24 -14.41
CA LEU A 187 11.80 -21.03 -15.23
C LEU A 187 12.22 -21.33 -16.68
N LYS A 188 11.23 -21.40 -17.58
CA LYS A 188 11.48 -21.41 -19.03
C LYS A 188 11.63 -19.98 -19.55
N PRO A 189 12.62 -19.68 -20.41
CA PRO A 189 12.65 -18.39 -21.10
C PRO A 189 11.38 -18.24 -21.94
N GLY A 190 10.75 -17.07 -21.86
CA GLY A 190 9.54 -16.77 -22.61
C GLY A 190 9.79 -16.98 -24.10
N ARG A 191 8.94 -17.79 -24.74
CA ARG A 191 8.89 -17.89 -26.21
C ARG A 191 7.92 -16.81 -26.70
N GLU A 192 8.31 -16.06 -27.73
CA GLU A 192 7.35 -15.22 -28.44
C GLU A 192 6.18 -16.09 -28.87
N LYS A 193 4.95 -15.64 -28.57
CA LYS A 193 3.76 -16.30 -29.11
C LYS A 193 3.90 -16.23 -30.63
N ALA A 194 4.05 -17.39 -31.27
CA ALA A 194 4.03 -17.46 -32.72
C ALA A 194 2.80 -16.69 -33.21
N ALA A 195 3.02 -15.66 -34.02
CA ALA A 195 1.93 -14.92 -34.63
C ALA A 195 1.01 -15.96 -35.29
N ALA A 196 -0.25 -16.01 -34.85
CA ALA A 196 -1.23 -16.88 -35.47
C ALA A 196 -1.21 -16.58 -36.97
N ALA A 197 -0.94 -17.61 -37.79
CA ALA A 197 -0.81 -17.45 -39.23
C ALA A 197 -2.03 -16.65 -39.74
N ASN A 198 -1.78 -15.48 -40.31
CA ASN A 198 -2.84 -14.61 -40.78
C ASN A 198 -3.63 -15.40 -41.85
N PRO A 199 -4.96 -15.60 -41.70
CA PRO A 199 -5.75 -16.35 -42.67
C PRO A 199 -5.59 -15.82 -44.11
N LEU A 200 -5.27 -14.54 -44.28
CA LEU A 200 -4.97 -13.92 -45.57
C LEU A 200 -3.66 -14.43 -46.21
N ASP A 201 -2.65 -14.76 -45.41
CA ASP A 201 -1.38 -15.32 -45.90
C ASP A 201 -1.56 -16.76 -46.40
N GLU A 202 -2.46 -17.52 -45.77
CA GLU A 202 -2.82 -18.87 -46.22
C GLU A 202 -3.58 -18.84 -47.55
N ILE A 203 -4.50 -17.88 -47.71
CA ILE A 203 -5.24 -17.67 -48.96
C ILE A 203 -4.29 -17.21 -50.08
N ALA A 204 -3.35 -16.31 -49.78
CA ALA A 204 -2.34 -15.86 -50.74
C ALA A 204 -1.39 -16.99 -51.17
N ARG A 205 -1.01 -17.90 -50.27
CA ARG A 205 -0.25 -19.11 -50.60
C ARG A 205 -1.03 -20.03 -51.55
N LYS A 206 -2.29 -20.35 -51.22
CA LYS A 206 -3.17 -21.19 -52.07
C LYS A 206 -3.40 -20.60 -53.46
N ARG A 207 -3.45 -19.26 -53.58
CA ARG A 207 -3.55 -18.58 -54.90
C ARG A 207 -2.28 -18.72 -55.73
N ARG A 208 -1.10 -18.58 -55.12
CA ARG A 208 0.19 -18.75 -55.81
C ARG A 208 0.39 -20.19 -56.30
N GLU A 209 0.00 -21.17 -55.50
CA GLU A 209 0.04 -22.59 -55.88
C GLU A 209 -0.85 -22.88 -57.09
N ARG A 210 -2.08 -22.34 -57.12
CA ARG A 210 -2.99 -22.50 -58.26
C ARG A 210 -2.48 -21.86 -59.55
N LEU A 211 -1.83 -20.70 -59.44
CA LEU A 211 -1.22 -20.02 -60.59
C LEU A 211 0.01 -20.77 -61.13
N ALA A 212 0.76 -21.45 -60.25
CA ALA A 212 1.92 -22.25 -60.64
C ALA A 212 1.54 -23.62 -61.24
N SER A 213 0.37 -24.17 -60.87
CA SER A 213 -0.13 -25.45 -61.38
C SER A 213 -1.13 -25.32 -62.55
N GLY A 214 -1.42 -24.10 -62.99
CA GLY A 214 -2.46 -23.77 -63.97
C GLY A 214 -1.97 -23.07 -65.24
N GLY A 215 -0.67 -23.10 -65.53
CA GLY A 215 -0.07 -22.74 -66.82
C GLY A 215 0.66 -23.94 -67.40
#